data_AF-A0AAX2M9C5-F1
#
_entry.id   AF-A0AAX2M9C5-F1
#
_cell.length_a   1.000
_cell.length_b   1.000
_cell.length_c   1.000
_cell.angle_alpha   90.00
_cell.angle_beta   90.00
_cell.angle_gamma   90.00
#
_symmetry.space_group_name_H-M   'P 1'
#
loop_
_entity.id
_entity.type
_entity.pdbx_description
1 polymer ?
#
loop_
_entity_poly.entity_id
_entity_poly.type
_entity_poly.pdbx_seq_one_letter_code
_entity_poly.pdbx_strand_id
1 'polypeptide(L)'
;MTRLLRDYGSLDDVASAADKLFAQARPVFLLLADAGGLMQVEIGQHGRYRLIRQQSGTLAHTNHYADTSLLDGAQTIGPSSQARLERIRFLLDQHPAHTLSEFERLSRDRHDGPDNSLWRSGREHTLAGWRIALPAGAPPRLQLTLANPGHAERDGDYALDARSGRSRRARYCRERTKDRPLPDCLLRMTPGGLSAPACSSALPICRRC
;
A
#
# COMPACT_ATOMS: atom_id res chain seq x y z
N MET A 1 -2.03 10.45 5.59
CA MET A 1 -1.79 9.74 4.32
C MET A 1 -2.36 10.46 3.10
N THR A 2 -3.67 10.72 2.99
CA THR A 2 -4.29 11.27 1.76
C THR A 2 -3.69 12.58 1.22
N ARG A 3 -3.25 13.48 2.10
CA ARG A 3 -2.58 14.74 1.70
C ARG A 3 -1.28 14.47 0.93
N LEU A 4 -0.45 13.54 1.42
CA LEU A 4 0.82 13.16 0.76
C LEU A 4 0.58 12.69 -0.67
N LEU A 5 -0.43 11.84 -0.90
CA LEU A 5 -0.72 11.27 -2.22
C LEU A 5 -1.38 12.25 -3.21
N ARG A 6 -1.93 13.37 -2.72
CA ARG A 6 -2.69 14.32 -3.53
C ARG A 6 -1.92 15.60 -3.82
N ASP A 7 -1.24 16.12 -2.81
CA ASP A 7 -0.77 17.50 -2.78
C ASP A 7 0.75 17.61 -2.98
N TYR A 8 1.48 16.49 -3.01
CA TYR A 8 2.94 16.44 -3.08
C TYR A 8 3.41 15.51 -4.21
N GLY A 9 4.35 15.98 -5.04
CA GLY A 9 4.83 15.26 -6.22
C GLY A 9 6.20 14.60 -6.05
N SER A 10 6.98 15.03 -5.06
CA SER A 10 8.34 14.55 -4.82
C SER A 10 8.68 14.45 -3.34
N LEU A 11 9.76 13.74 -3.01
CA LEU A 11 10.34 13.70 -1.67
C LEU A 11 10.84 15.07 -1.22
N ASP A 12 11.31 15.91 -2.15
CA ASP A 12 11.75 17.27 -1.83
C ASP A 12 10.56 18.16 -1.41
N ASP A 13 9.41 18.06 -2.09
CA ASP A 13 8.21 18.80 -1.69
C ASP A 13 7.75 18.40 -0.27
N VAL A 14 7.83 17.10 0.05
CA VAL A 14 7.48 16.58 1.37
C VAL A 14 8.47 17.08 2.42
N ALA A 15 9.78 17.06 2.13
CA ALA A 15 10.81 17.55 3.03
C ALA A 15 10.63 19.03 3.34
N SER A 16 10.36 19.87 2.33
CA SER A 16 10.12 21.31 2.51
C SER A 16 8.86 21.61 3.32
N ALA A 17 7.87 20.72 3.32
CA ALA A 17 6.62 20.88 4.07
C ALA A 17 6.56 20.05 5.37
N ALA A 18 7.66 19.40 5.76
CA ALA A 18 7.69 18.37 6.81
C ALA A 18 7.12 18.87 8.14
N ASP A 19 7.55 20.05 8.62
CA ASP A 19 7.07 20.62 9.89
C ASP A 19 5.55 20.82 9.89
N LYS A 20 5.01 21.34 8.79
CA LYS A 20 3.57 21.57 8.64
C LYS A 20 2.80 20.25 8.54
N LEU A 21 3.37 19.25 7.87
CA LEU A 21 2.74 17.96 7.61
C LEU A 21 2.73 17.05 8.83
N PHE A 22 3.86 16.97 9.53
CA PHE A 22 4.14 15.93 10.51
C PHE A 22 4.00 16.39 11.95
N ALA A 23 4.23 17.68 12.27
CA ALA A 23 4.09 18.15 13.65
C ALA A 23 2.65 18.03 14.19
N GLN A 24 1.65 18.00 13.31
CA GLN A 24 0.23 17.81 13.65
C GLN A 24 -0.29 16.40 13.32
N ALA A 25 0.57 15.53 12.79
CA ALA A 25 0.17 14.18 12.46
C ALA A 25 0.13 13.30 13.71
N ARG A 26 -0.72 12.27 13.68
CA ARG A 26 -0.72 11.24 14.72
C ARG A 26 0.53 10.37 14.58
N PRO A 27 1.00 9.74 15.67
CA PRO A 27 2.14 8.84 15.61
C PRO A 27 1.95 7.74 14.56
N VAL A 28 2.92 7.59 13.66
CA VAL A 28 2.88 6.66 12.52
C VAL A 28 4.25 6.52 11.87
N PHE A 29 4.48 5.38 11.21
CA PHE A 29 5.65 5.13 10.37
C PHE A 29 5.28 5.27 8.89
N LEU A 30 6.07 6.01 8.13
CA LEU A 30 5.89 6.21 6.70
C LEU A 30 7.18 5.81 5.97
N LEU A 31 7.03 5.10 4.86
CA LEU A 31 8.10 4.89 3.89
C LEU A 31 7.61 5.44 2.55
N LEU A 32 8.16 6.59 2.15
CA LEU A 32 7.87 7.25 0.90
C LEU A 32 8.97 6.96 -0.11
N ALA A 33 8.63 6.99 -1.39
CA ALA A 33 9.57 6.80 -2.48
C ALA A 33 9.16 7.65 -3.69
N ASP A 34 10.16 8.15 -4.40
CA ASP A 34 10.04 8.73 -5.73
C ASP A 34 11.14 8.18 -6.65
N ALA A 35 11.27 8.72 -7.86
CA ALA A 35 12.32 8.30 -8.79
C ALA A 35 13.75 8.66 -8.32
N GLY A 36 13.90 9.56 -7.35
CA GLY A 36 15.17 10.02 -6.80
C GLY A 36 15.62 9.28 -5.54
N GLY A 37 14.74 8.50 -4.90
CA GLY A 37 15.12 7.62 -3.79
C GLY A 37 14.00 7.30 -2.80
N LEU A 38 14.40 7.08 -1.55
CA LEU A 38 13.55 6.65 -0.45
C LEU A 38 13.59 7.65 0.70
N MET A 39 12.49 7.74 1.45
CA MET A 39 12.39 8.53 2.67
C MET A 39 11.61 7.76 3.73
N GLN A 40 12.25 7.48 4.86
CA GLN A 40 11.58 6.99 6.06
C GLN A 40 11.21 8.19 6.95
N VAL A 41 9.98 8.21 7.45
CA VAL A 41 9.51 9.17 8.44
C VAL A 41 8.94 8.42 9.64
N GLU A 42 9.51 8.69 10.81
CA GLU A 42 8.95 8.27 12.09
C GLU A 42 8.30 9.48 12.75
N ILE A 43 6.99 9.42 13.00
CA ILE A 43 6.25 10.48 13.69
C ILE A 43 5.92 9.95 15.08
N GLY A 44 6.43 10.63 16.11
CA GLY A 44 6.22 10.29 17.51
C GLY A 44 5.23 11.22 18.22
N GLN A 45 5.45 11.43 19.51
CA GLN A 45 4.58 12.22 20.37
C GLN A 45 4.89 13.72 20.27
N HIS A 46 3.88 14.56 20.53
CA HIS A 46 4.00 16.03 20.61
C HIS A 46 4.65 16.69 19.39
N GLY A 47 4.37 16.16 18.19
CA GLY A 47 4.89 16.69 16.95
C GLY A 47 6.37 16.38 16.69
N ARG A 48 7.02 15.56 17.52
CA ARG A 48 8.38 15.06 17.25
C ARG A 48 8.34 14.12 16.05
N TYR A 49 9.27 14.31 15.12
CA TYR A 49 9.42 13.42 13.99
C TYR A 49 10.89 13.33 13.57
N ARG A 50 11.24 12.24 12.88
CA ARG A 50 12.56 12.05 12.27
C ARG A 50 12.40 11.67 10.80
N LEU A 51 13.24 12.25 9.94
CA LEU A 51 13.38 11.87 8.54
C LEU A 51 14.73 11.24 8.29
N ILE A 52 14.74 10.17 7.50
CA ILE A 52 15.95 9.58 6.92
C ILE A 52 15.72 9.48 5.43
N ARG A 53 16.65 10.04 4.63
CA ARG A 53 16.63 9.95 3.16
C ARG A 53 17.74 9.03 2.69
N GLN A 54 17.44 8.19 1.72
CA GLN A 54 18.39 7.29 1.07
C GLN A 54 18.24 7.39 -0.44
N GLN A 55 19.29 7.83 -1.14
CA GLN A 55 19.29 7.89 -2.62
C GLN A 55 19.78 6.58 -3.24
N SER A 56 20.74 5.90 -2.60
CA SER A 56 21.30 4.63 -3.06
C SER A 56 21.43 3.65 -1.91
N GLY A 57 20.83 2.47 -2.01
CA GLY A 57 20.81 1.45 -0.95
C GLY A 57 19.39 1.07 -0.56
N THR A 58 19.22 0.50 0.62
CA THR A 58 17.93 -0.04 1.10
C THR A 58 17.46 0.65 2.37
N LEU A 59 16.14 0.66 2.59
CA LEU A 59 15.52 1.04 3.87
C LEU A 59 14.50 -0.04 4.25
N ALA A 60 14.45 -0.35 5.55
CA ALA A 60 13.49 -1.29 6.10
C ALA A 60 13.01 -0.84 7.48
N HIS A 61 11.72 -1.00 7.72
CA HIS A 61 11.05 -0.60 8.95
C HIS A 61 9.85 -1.53 9.24
N THR A 62 9.46 -1.67 10.50
CA THR A 62 8.32 -2.48 10.92
C THR A 62 7.38 -1.69 11.86
N ASN A 63 7.13 -2.16 13.07
CA ASN A 63 6.09 -1.62 13.95
C ASN A 63 6.67 -1.15 15.30
N HIS A 64 7.90 -0.62 15.28
CA HIS A 64 8.54 -0.04 16.45
C HIS A 64 9.48 1.09 16.03
N TYR A 65 9.74 2.05 16.93
CA TYR A 65 10.57 3.21 16.62
C TYR A 65 12.04 2.80 16.58
N ALA A 66 12.77 3.27 15.58
CA ALA A 66 14.23 3.24 15.57
C ALA A 66 14.79 4.34 16.48
N ASP A 67 14.16 5.51 16.51
CA ASP A 67 14.52 6.61 17.40
C ASP A 67 13.53 6.77 18.57
N THR A 68 13.95 6.33 19.76
CA THR A 68 13.15 6.42 20.98
C THR A 68 13.01 7.84 21.54
N SER A 69 13.82 8.81 21.09
CA SER A 69 13.68 10.22 21.51
C SER A 69 12.37 10.85 21.04
N LEU A 70 11.71 10.24 20.05
CA LEU A 70 10.40 10.61 19.55
C LEU A 70 9.27 10.27 20.53
N LEU A 71 9.57 9.58 21.63
CA LEU A 71 8.63 9.14 22.66
C LEU A 71 8.94 9.80 24.00
N ASP A 72 7.93 9.91 24.86
CA ASP A 72 8.04 10.41 26.23
C ASP A 72 8.59 9.36 27.20
N GLY A 73 8.61 8.08 26.80
CA GLY A 73 9.04 6.98 27.63
C GLY A 73 9.53 5.79 26.83
N ALA A 74 9.91 4.74 27.54
CA ALA A 74 10.36 3.49 26.93
C ALA A 74 9.27 2.86 26.06
N GLN A 75 9.66 2.35 24.88
CA GLN A 75 8.76 1.58 24.03
C GLN A 75 8.78 0.10 24.39
N THR A 76 7.66 -0.57 24.14
CA THR A 76 7.59 -2.04 24.14
C THR A 76 7.63 -2.54 22.71
N ILE A 77 8.67 -3.31 22.36
CA ILE A 77 8.82 -3.88 21.02
C ILE A 77 8.11 -5.23 20.96
N GLY A 78 7.16 -5.38 20.05
CA GLY A 78 6.50 -6.66 19.82
C GLY A 78 7.42 -7.69 19.15
N PRO A 79 7.39 -8.98 19.53
CA PRO A 79 8.32 -10.01 19.03
C PRO A 79 8.27 -10.17 17.50
N SER A 80 7.08 -10.14 16.90
CA SER A 80 6.93 -10.19 15.43
C SER A 80 7.54 -8.97 14.74
N SER A 81 7.47 -7.78 15.38
CA SER A 81 8.05 -6.54 14.84
C SER A 81 9.57 -6.62 14.77
N GLN A 82 10.20 -7.14 15.83
CA GLN A 82 11.64 -7.38 15.94
C GLN A 82 12.10 -8.41 14.90
N ALA A 83 11.52 -9.62 14.94
CA ALA A 83 11.92 -10.74 14.08
C ALA A 83 11.80 -10.39 12.59
N ARG A 84 10.69 -9.76 12.17
CA ARG A 84 10.50 -9.35 10.78
C ARG A 84 11.51 -8.30 10.33
N LEU A 85 11.87 -7.37 11.22
CA LEU A 85 12.85 -6.33 10.89
C LEU A 85 14.25 -6.93 10.70
N GLU A 86 14.65 -7.84 11.59
CA GLU A 86 15.91 -8.59 11.46
C GLU A 86 15.91 -9.43 10.18
N ARG A 87 14.81 -10.13 9.89
CA ARG A 87 14.68 -10.98 8.71
C ARG A 87 14.80 -10.19 7.40
N ILE A 88 14.08 -9.09 7.25
CA ILE A 88 14.14 -8.31 6.00
C ILE A 88 15.49 -7.63 5.82
N ARG A 89 16.14 -7.16 6.89
CA ARG A 89 17.51 -6.61 6.83
C ARG A 89 18.49 -7.68 6.34
N PHE A 90 18.48 -8.84 6.99
CA PHE A 90 19.30 -9.98 6.57
C PHE A 90 19.11 -10.32 5.08
N LEU A 91 17.87 -10.38 4.61
CA LEU A 91 17.55 -10.71 3.22
C LEU A 91 18.02 -9.63 2.22
N LEU A 92 17.87 -8.35 2.58
CA LEU A 92 18.34 -7.24 1.75
C LEU A 92 19.87 -7.18 1.69
N ASP A 93 20.56 -7.52 2.78
CA ASP A 93 22.02 -7.49 2.85
C ASP A 93 22.70 -8.57 1.99
N GLN A 94 21.94 -9.53 1.43
CA GLN A 94 22.50 -10.60 0.60
C GLN A 94 22.95 -10.12 -0.78
N HIS A 95 22.37 -9.04 -1.30
CA HIS A 95 22.63 -8.55 -2.64
C HIS A 95 22.73 -7.01 -2.66
N PRO A 96 23.65 -6.43 -3.45
CA PRO A 96 23.83 -4.97 -3.48
C PRO A 96 22.73 -4.22 -4.23
N ALA A 97 21.92 -4.93 -5.03
CA ALA A 97 20.84 -4.36 -5.82
C ALA A 97 19.67 -5.34 -5.88
N HIS A 98 18.45 -4.81 -5.93
CA HIS A 98 17.24 -5.61 -5.90
C HIS A 98 16.29 -5.34 -7.06
N THR A 99 15.52 -6.36 -7.42
CA THR A 99 14.50 -6.28 -8.49
C THR A 99 13.09 -6.42 -7.92
N LEU A 100 12.08 -6.00 -8.69
CA LEU A 100 10.67 -6.13 -8.26
C LEU A 100 10.27 -7.60 -8.03
N SER A 101 10.77 -8.51 -8.86
CA SER A 101 10.56 -9.96 -8.72
C SER A 101 11.28 -10.55 -7.49
N GLU A 102 12.44 -10.02 -7.14
CA GLU A 102 13.08 -10.37 -5.88
C GLU A 102 12.25 -9.92 -4.69
N PHE A 103 11.81 -8.66 -4.66
CA PHE A 103 10.92 -8.18 -3.60
C PHE A 103 9.67 -9.06 -3.48
N GLU A 104 9.12 -9.57 -4.58
CA GLU A 104 8.02 -10.54 -4.59
C GLU A 104 8.35 -11.79 -3.78
N ARG A 105 9.48 -12.42 -4.08
CA ARG A 105 9.96 -13.58 -3.32
C ARG A 105 10.19 -13.23 -1.86
N LEU A 106 10.85 -12.10 -1.56
CA LEU A 106 11.11 -11.66 -0.18
C LEU A 106 9.82 -11.48 0.62
N SER A 107 8.79 -10.87 0.03
CA SER A 107 7.52 -10.66 0.76
C SER A 107 6.77 -11.93 1.10
N ARG A 108 7.04 -13.04 0.39
CA ARG A 108 6.44 -14.34 0.63
C ARG A 108 7.26 -15.21 1.59
N ASP A 109 8.28 -14.65 2.22
CA ASP A 109 9.11 -15.35 3.21
C ASP A 109 8.27 -15.83 4.41
N ARG A 110 8.44 -17.11 4.75
CA ARG A 110 7.73 -17.83 5.82
C ARG A 110 8.70 -18.42 6.86
N HIS A 111 9.87 -17.82 7.03
CA HIS A 111 10.98 -18.38 7.79
C HIS A 111 10.65 -18.61 9.28
N ASP A 112 10.13 -17.58 9.96
CA ASP A 112 9.97 -17.55 11.42
C ASP A 112 8.55 -17.97 11.87
N GLY A 113 7.97 -18.95 11.18
CA GLY A 113 6.64 -19.48 11.51
C GLY A 113 5.50 -18.49 11.25
N PRO A 114 4.26 -18.80 11.70
CA PRO A 114 3.06 -18.13 11.22
C PRO A 114 2.89 -16.67 11.70
N ASP A 115 3.47 -16.31 12.84
CA ASP A 115 3.31 -14.98 13.45
C ASP A 115 4.48 -14.02 13.18
N ASN A 116 5.70 -14.55 13.04
CA ASN A 116 6.92 -13.74 13.00
C ASN A 116 7.55 -13.66 11.61
N SER A 117 7.01 -14.38 10.61
CA SER A 117 7.44 -14.28 9.22
C SER A 117 6.98 -12.99 8.53
N LEU A 118 7.59 -12.65 7.38
CA LEU A 118 7.12 -11.53 6.54
C LEU A 118 5.72 -11.80 5.97
N TRP A 119 5.48 -13.02 5.48
CA TRP A 119 4.15 -13.49 5.08
C TRP A 119 3.46 -14.22 6.23
N ARG A 120 2.69 -13.49 7.02
CA ARG A 120 2.04 -14.02 8.23
C ARG A 120 0.78 -14.79 7.90
N SER A 121 0.54 -15.84 8.67
CA SER A 121 -0.62 -16.73 8.55
C SER A 121 -1.08 -17.29 9.91
N GLY A 122 -0.81 -16.54 10.99
CA GLY A 122 -1.09 -16.94 12.36
C GLY A 122 -2.20 -16.11 12.98
N ARG A 123 -1.95 -15.56 14.16
CA ARG A 123 -2.87 -14.62 14.83
C ARG A 123 -3.20 -13.42 13.96
N GLU A 124 -2.24 -13.02 13.14
CA GLU A 124 -2.43 -12.01 12.12
C GLU A 124 -2.03 -12.57 10.75
N HIS A 125 -2.71 -12.12 9.70
CA HIS A 125 -2.48 -12.54 8.33
C HIS A 125 -1.95 -11.39 7.48
N THR A 126 -1.01 -11.67 6.57
CA THR A 126 -0.64 -10.71 5.52
C THR A 126 -1.75 -10.68 4.47
N LEU A 127 -2.53 -9.60 4.42
CA LEU A 127 -3.68 -9.46 3.53
C LEU A 127 -3.31 -8.91 2.14
N ALA A 128 -2.14 -8.32 2.00
CA ALA A 128 -1.67 -7.79 0.74
C ALA A 128 -0.14 -7.75 0.65
N GLY A 129 0.38 -7.94 -0.56
CA GLY A 129 1.75 -7.60 -0.93
C GLY A 129 1.72 -6.41 -1.89
N TRP A 130 2.30 -5.28 -1.50
CA TRP A 130 2.43 -4.08 -2.33
C TRP A 130 3.87 -3.88 -2.74
N ARG A 131 4.13 -3.68 -4.02
CA ARG A 131 5.47 -3.41 -4.55
C ARG A 131 5.39 -2.53 -5.79
N ILE A 132 6.26 -1.53 -5.85
CA ILE A 132 6.24 -0.54 -6.93
C ILE A 132 7.67 -0.25 -7.40
N ALA A 133 7.85 -0.13 -8.72
CA ALA A 133 9.07 0.36 -9.34
C ALA A 133 8.82 1.78 -9.89
N LEU A 134 9.75 2.69 -9.63
CA LEU A 134 9.67 4.12 -9.97
C LEU A 134 10.85 4.54 -10.87
N PRO A 135 10.99 3.98 -12.10
CA PRO A 135 12.10 4.33 -12.98
C PRO A 135 12.03 5.81 -13.40
N ALA A 136 13.17 6.51 -13.39
CA ALA A 136 13.26 7.88 -13.88
C ALA A 136 12.89 7.95 -15.37
N GLY A 137 11.97 8.86 -15.73
CA GLY A 137 11.56 9.08 -17.11
C GLY A 137 10.66 7.99 -17.73
N ALA A 138 10.20 7.00 -16.95
CA ALA A 138 9.28 5.97 -17.42
C ALA A 138 8.07 5.83 -16.48
N PRO A 139 6.91 5.33 -16.96
CA PRO A 139 5.74 5.12 -16.11
C PRO A 139 6.06 4.18 -14.93
N PRO A 140 5.67 4.53 -13.69
CA PRO A 140 5.77 3.61 -12.57
C PRO A 140 5.03 2.30 -12.80
N ARG A 141 5.54 1.20 -12.25
CA ARG A 141 4.91 -0.12 -12.32
C ARG A 141 4.55 -0.62 -10.93
N LEU A 142 3.26 -0.85 -10.68
CA LEU A 142 2.71 -1.37 -9.45
C LEU A 142 2.36 -2.85 -9.62
N GLN A 143 2.87 -3.69 -8.72
CA GLN A 143 2.43 -5.07 -8.55
C GLN A 143 1.76 -5.22 -7.18
N LEU A 144 0.56 -5.80 -7.17
CA LEU A 144 -0.27 -5.96 -5.98
C LEU A 144 -0.77 -7.40 -5.90
N THR A 145 -0.53 -8.05 -4.77
CA THR A 145 -1.18 -9.32 -4.39
C THR A 145 -2.21 -9.01 -3.30
N LEU A 146 -3.45 -9.45 -3.46
CA LEU A 146 -4.50 -9.39 -2.44
C LEU A 146 -4.84 -10.80 -1.95
N ALA A 147 -4.75 -11.01 -0.65
CA ALA A 147 -5.01 -12.28 0.03
C ALA A 147 -6.17 -12.10 1.02
N ASN A 148 -7.36 -11.81 0.49
CA ASN A 148 -8.56 -11.61 1.32
C ASN A 148 -9.00 -12.94 1.97
N PRO A 149 -9.34 -12.96 3.27
CA PRO A 149 -9.74 -14.18 3.95
C PRO A 149 -10.97 -14.84 3.28
N GLY A 150 -10.91 -16.16 3.08
CA GLY A 150 -12.00 -16.91 2.44
C GLY A 150 -12.06 -16.79 0.91
N HIS A 151 -11.13 -16.06 0.29
CA HIS A 151 -11.04 -15.93 -1.16
C HIS A 151 -9.68 -16.41 -1.68
N ALA A 152 -9.64 -16.82 -2.94
CA ALA A 152 -8.38 -17.05 -3.63
C ALA A 152 -7.58 -15.73 -3.74
N GLU A 153 -6.26 -15.84 -3.72
CA GLU A 153 -5.38 -14.69 -3.95
C GLU A 153 -5.64 -14.07 -5.32
N ARG A 154 -5.49 -12.75 -5.39
CA ARG A 154 -5.65 -11.98 -6.64
C ARG A 154 -4.42 -11.12 -6.86
N ASP A 155 -3.75 -11.34 -7.97
CA ASP A 155 -2.63 -10.52 -8.40
C ASP A 155 -3.07 -9.47 -9.42
N GLY A 156 -2.39 -8.32 -9.39
CA GLY A 156 -2.55 -7.25 -10.36
C GLY A 156 -1.20 -6.61 -10.69
N ASP A 157 -1.02 -6.28 -11.96
CA ASP A 157 0.17 -5.61 -12.49
C ASP A 157 -0.28 -4.41 -13.33
N TYR A 158 0.15 -3.21 -12.93
CA TYR A 158 -0.37 -1.95 -13.45
C TYR A 158 0.78 -1.01 -13.83
N ALA A 159 0.73 -0.48 -15.05
CA ALA A 159 1.51 0.69 -15.43
C ALA A 159 0.75 1.98 -15.05
N LEU A 160 1.38 2.89 -14.33
CA LEU A 160 0.80 4.17 -13.91
C LEU A 160 1.15 5.25 -14.92
N ASP A 161 0.50 5.21 -16.08
CA ASP A 161 0.70 6.18 -17.16
C ASP A 161 -0.36 7.30 -17.14
N ALA A 162 -0.28 8.21 -18.12
CA ALA A 162 -1.23 9.32 -18.27
C ALA A 162 -2.69 8.88 -18.53
N ARG A 163 -2.96 7.61 -18.84
CA ARG A 163 -4.31 7.04 -18.99
C ARG A 163 -4.83 6.53 -17.64
N SER A 164 -3.95 6.03 -16.76
CA SER A 164 -4.30 5.58 -15.41
C SER A 164 -4.94 6.69 -14.57
N GLY A 165 -4.50 7.94 -14.75
CA GLY A 165 -5.10 9.12 -14.09
C GLY A 165 -6.47 9.55 -14.64
N ARG A 166 -6.92 9.00 -15.78
CA ARG A 166 -8.20 9.36 -16.44
C ARG A 166 -9.33 8.37 -16.17
N SER A 167 -9.08 7.30 -15.42
CA SER A 167 -10.12 6.32 -15.11
C SER A 167 -11.23 6.96 -14.29
N ARG A 168 -12.48 6.81 -14.75
CA ARG A 168 -13.67 7.24 -13.99
C ARG A 168 -13.59 6.58 -12.62
N ARG A 169 -13.67 7.38 -11.53
CA ARG A 169 -13.78 6.86 -10.16
C ARG A 169 -14.78 5.70 -10.15
N ALA A 170 -14.29 4.48 -9.97
CA ALA A 170 -15.16 3.34 -9.72
C ALA A 170 -15.82 3.62 -8.36
N ARG A 171 -17.09 4.02 -8.37
CA ARG A 171 -17.86 4.17 -7.14
C ARG A 171 -18.08 2.78 -6.58
N TYR A 172 -17.51 2.52 -5.40
CA TYR A 172 -17.89 1.38 -4.58
C TYR A 172 -19.37 1.61 -4.17
N CYS A 173 -20.30 0.95 -4.86
CA CYS A 173 -21.68 0.90 -4.43
C CYS A 173 -21.74 0.04 -3.17
N ARG A 174 -21.90 0.67 -2.01
CA ARG A 174 -22.20 -0.02 -0.76
C ARG A 174 -23.68 -0.41 -0.81
N GLU A 175 -23.99 -1.61 -1.29
CA GLU A 175 -25.34 -2.16 -1.21
C GLU A 175 -25.72 -2.33 0.26
N ARG A 176 -26.71 -1.55 0.72
CA ARG A 176 -27.45 -1.86 1.94
C ARG A 176 -28.42 -2.98 1.60
N THR A 177 -28.08 -4.22 1.92
CA THR A 177 -29.04 -5.32 1.90
C THR A 177 -29.97 -5.18 3.11
N LYS A 178 -31.20 -4.71 2.87
CA LYS A 178 -32.37 -5.08 3.66
C LYS A 178 -33.42 -5.62 2.70
N ASP A 179 -33.70 -6.91 2.83
CA ASP A 179 -34.89 -7.63 2.37
C ASP A 179 -35.38 -7.36 0.95
N ARG A 180 -34.76 -8.00 -0.06
CA ARG A 180 -35.44 -8.59 -1.25
C ARG A 180 -34.58 -9.72 -1.84
N PRO A 181 -35.17 -10.81 -2.37
CA PRO A 181 -34.42 -11.86 -3.03
C PRO A 181 -33.84 -11.34 -4.34
N LEU A 182 -32.58 -11.67 -4.62
CA LEU A 182 -31.86 -11.34 -5.85
C LEU A 182 -32.47 -12.11 -7.03
N PRO A 183 -32.66 -11.49 -8.21
CA PRO A 183 -32.81 -12.26 -9.43
C PRO A 183 -31.44 -12.79 -9.87
N ASP A 184 -31.38 -14.07 -10.20
CA ASP A 184 -30.23 -14.73 -10.82
C ASP A 184 -29.88 -14.05 -12.16
N CYS A 185 -28.86 -13.18 -12.15
CA CYS A 185 -28.22 -12.70 -13.37
C CYS A 185 -26.83 -13.33 -13.48
N LEU A 186 -26.83 -14.57 -13.99
CA LEU A 186 -25.67 -15.24 -14.54
C LEU A 186 -25.13 -14.41 -15.73
N LEU A 187 -23.94 -13.83 -15.60
CA LEU A 187 -23.21 -13.23 -16.73
C LEU A 187 -22.67 -14.35 -17.63
N ARG A 188 -23.36 -14.65 -18.74
CA ARG A 188 -22.79 -15.37 -19.88
C ARG A 188 -21.99 -14.39 -20.75
N MET A 189 -20.71 -14.66 -20.94
CA MET A 189 -19.91 -14.01 -21.99
C MET A 189 -20.09 -14.77 -23.31
N THR A 190 -20.44 -14.07 -24.39
CA THR A 190 -20.30 -14.55 -25.77
C THR A 190 -19.25 -13.71 -26.50
N PRO A 191 -18.48 -14.30 -27.43
CA PRO A 191 -17.43 -13.60 -28.14
C PRO A 191 -18.01 -12.87 -29.36
N GLY A 192 -17.97 -11.54 -29.36
CA GLY A 192 -18.20 -10.73 -30.56
C GLY A 192 -19.14 -9.54 -30.39
N GLY A 193 -18.60 -8.39 -30.00
CA GLY A 193 -19.18 -7.07 -30.32
C GLY A 193 -20.35 -6.57 -29.45
N LEU A 194 -20.35 -5.26 -29.20
CA LEU A 194 -21.31 -4.53 -28.37
C LEU A 194 -22.73 -4.55 -28.96
N SER A 195 -23.68 -5.15 -28.24
CA SER A 195 -25.09 -4.74 -28.27
C SER A 195 -25.61 -4.58 -26.84
N ALA A 196 -26.15 -3.41 -26.51
CA ALA A 196 -26.76 -3.15 -25.22
C ALA A 196 -28.04 -4.00 -25.03
N PRO A 197 -28.30 -4.57 -23.85
CA PRO A 197 -29.62 -5.14 -23.57
C PRO A 197 -30.63 -4.00 -23.42
N ALA A 198 -31.80 -4.15 -24.04
CA ALA A 198 -32.92 -3.23 -23.91
C ALA A 198 -33.45 -3.24 -22.46
N CYS A 199 -33.12 -2.21 -21.69
CA CYS A 199 -33.82 -1.91 -20.45
C CYS A 199 -35.14 -1.20 -20.77
N SER A 200 -36.24 -1.94 -20.82
CA SER A 200 -37.59 -1.37 -20.80
C SER A 200 -38.01 -1.11 -19.36
N SER A 201 -37.86 0.13 -18.89
CA SER A 201 -38.85 0.88 -18.10
C SER A 201 -38.19 2.07 -17.38
N ALA A 202 -38.65 3.26 -17.74
CA ALA A 202 -38.64 4.55 -17.04
C ALA A 202 -37.72 4.76 -15.79
N LEU A 203 -36.85 5.76 -15.92
CA LEU A 203 -36.14 6.48 -14.86
C LEU A 203 -37.08 6.99 -13.74
N PRO A 204 -36.52 7.36 -12.57
CA PRO A 204 -36.19 8.78 -12.45
C PRO A 204 -34.72 9.04 -12.11
N ILE A 205 -34.25 10.06 -12.80
CA ILE A 205 -33.00 10.79 -12.63
C ILE A 205 -32.83 11.20 -11.17
N CYS A 206 -31.76 10.75 -10.51
CA CYS A 206 -31.31 11.35 -9.25
C CYS A 206 -30.16 12.33 -9.56
N ARG A 207 -30.51 13.62 -9.66
CA ARG A 207 -29.59 14.76 -9.68
C ARG A 207 -29.07 15.01 -8.26
N ARG A 208 -27.75 15.26 -8.16
CA ARG A 208 -27.02 15.91 -7.04
C ARG A 208 -27.03 15.19 -5.67
N CYS A 209 -25.86 14.69 -5.28
CA CYS A 209 -25.07 15.00 -4.06
C CYS A 209 -23.81 14.12 -4.05
#